data_AF-A6HMK6-F1
#
_entry.id   AF-A6HMK6-F1
#
_cell.length_a   1.000
_cell.length_b   1.000
_cell.length_c   1.000
_cell.angle_alpha   90.00
_cell.angle_beta   90.00
_cell.angle_gamma   90.00
#
_symmetry.space_group_name_H-M   'P 1'
#
loop_
_entity.id
_entity.type
_entity.pdbx_description
1 polymer ?
#
loop_
_entity_poly.entity_id
_entity_poly.type
_entity_poly.pdbx_seq_one_letter_code
_entity_poly.pdbx_strand_id
1 'polypeptide(L)'
;MIGKVINKRRNVCTVPIRHSKSRDSFLTWMEGNNRGKTKANERGMWVELRLQPAAAREAQLVRTKGKIGSCKSPFPVTSWL
;
A
#
# COMPACT_ATOMS: atom_id res chain seq x y z
N MET A 1 32.53 4.37 5.67
CA MET A 1 32.44 2.89 5.71
C MET A 1 31.03 2.52 6.14
N ILE A 2 30.25 1.85 5.30
CA ILE A 2 28.88 1.43 5.63
C ILE A 2 28.97 0.20 6.53
N GLY A 3 28.47 0.29 7.77
CA GLY A 3 28.50 -0.81 8.73
C GLY A 3 27.75 -2.04 8.23
N LYS A 4 28.36 -3.23 8.36
CA LYS A 4 27.76 -4.50 7.96
C LYS A 4 26.78 -4.98 9.03
N VAL A 5 25.54 -5.28 8.63
CA VAL A 5 24.56 -5.91 9.53
C VAL A 5 24.97 -7.36 9.79
N ILE A 6 25.11 -7.73 11.06
CA ILE A 6 25.43 -9.09 11.51
C ILE A 6 24.16 -9.73 12.05
N ASN A 7 23.79 -10.90 11.52
CA ASN A 7 22.64 -11.66 12.04
C ASN A 7 23.00 -12.34 13.37
N LYS A 8 22.25 -12.05 14.43
CA LYS A 8 22.45 -12.63 15.78
C LYS A 8 21.22 -13.44 16.18
N ARG A 9 21.45 -14.65 16.70
CA ARG A 9 20.41 -15.45 17.34
C ARG A 9 20.28 -15.02 18.79
N ARG A 10 19.05 -14.75 19.26
CA ARG A 10 18.76 -14.48 20.68
C ARG A 10 17.82 -15.54 21.23
N ASN A 11 18.07 -15.96 22.47
CA ASN A 11 17.16 -16.83 23.21
C ASN A 11 16.11 -15.94 23.89
N VAL A 12 14.84 -16.20 23.62
CA VAL A 12 13.71 -15.44 24.18
C VAL A 12 12.65 -16.45 24.61
N CYS A 13 12.07 -16.26 25.79
CA CYS A 13 10.95 -17.08 26.26
C CYS A 13 9.72 -16.85 25.35
N THR A 14 8.88 -17.85 25.15
CA THR A 14 7.74 -17.76 24.21
C THR A 14 6.65 -16.77 24.68
N VAL A 15 6.53 -16.51 25.98
CA VAL A 15 5.50 -15.63 26.56
C VAL A 15 5.47 -14.22 25.95
N PRO A 16 6.59 -13.50 25.77
CA PRO A 16 6.62 -12.19 25.10
C PRO A 16 6.54 -12.25 23.56
N ILE A 17 6.64 -13.43 22.93
CA ILE A 17 6.68 -13.55 21.46
C ILE A 17 5.25 -13.49 20.91
N ARG A 18 4.94 -12.40 20.18
CA ARG A 18 3.70 -12.27 19.40
C ARG A 18 3.96 -12.60 17.94
N HIS A 19 2.97 -13.22 17.30
CA HIS A 19 3.03 -13.50 15.87
C HIS A 19 2.95 -12.19 15.07
N SER A 20 3.77 -12.10 14.02
CA SER A 20 3.79 -10.95 13.12
C SER A 20 2.64 -11.05 12.12
N LYS A 21 1.74 -10.06 12.13
CA LYS A 21 0.61 -10.00 11.18
C LYS A 21 1.03 -9.88 9.71
N SER A 22 2.24 -9.37 9.45
CA SER A 22 2.77 -9.23 8.10
C SER A 22 2.91 -10.58 7.39
N ARG A 23 3.32 -11.63 8.11
CA ARG A 23 3.45 -12.97 7.53
C ARG A 23 2.10 -13.56 7.17
N ASP A 24 1.09 -13.42 8.02
CA ASP A 24 -0.25 -13.92 7.75
C ASP A 24 -0.86 -13.23 6.52
N SER A 25 -0.74 -11.89 6.43
CA SER A 25 -1.20 -11.14 5.26
C SER A 25 -0.53 -11.57 3.96
N PHE A 26 0.77 -11.92 4.02
CA PHE A 26 1.52 -12.42 2.89
C PHE A 26 1.04 -13.81 2.46
N LEU A 27 0.74 -14.69 3.42
CA LEU A 27 0.21 -16.03 3.13
C LEU A 27 -1.17 -15.95 2.46
N THR A 28 -2.06 -15.10 2.98
CA THR A 28 -3.37 -14.86 2.36
C THR A 28 -3.23 -14.34 0.93
N TRP A 29 -2.28 -13.45 0.67
CA TRP A 29 -2.00 -12.94 -0.68
C TRP A 29 -1.46 -14.03 -1.61
N MET A 30 -0.53 -14.87 -1.15
CA MET A 30 0.02 -15.99 -1.91
C MET A 30 -1.06 -16.99 -2.31
N GLU A 31 -1.97 -17.32 -1.39
CA GLU A 31 -3.09 -18.22 -1.67
C GLU A 31 -4.06 -17.61 -2.70
N GLY A 32 -4.37 -16.32 -2.57
CA GLY A 32 -5.15 -15.58 -3.55
C GLY A 32 -4.54 -15.60 -4.95
N ASN A 33 -3.22 -15.39 -5.05
CA ASN A 33 -2.48 -15.43 -6.30
C ASN A 33 -2.45 -16.81 -6.94
N ASN A 34 -2.24 -17.86 -6.15
CA ASN A 34 -2.24 -19.24 -6.65
C ASN A 34 -3.60 -19.60 -7.25
N ARG A 35 -4.70 -19.25 -6.57
CA ARG A 35 -6.05 -19.44 -7.10
C ARG A 35 -6.28 -18.64 -8.39
N GLY A 36 -5.79 -17.40 -8.45
CA GLY A 36 -5.87 -16.56 -9.65
C GLY A 36 -5.12 -17.17 -10.83
N LYS A 37 -3.92 -17.69 -10.59
CA LYS A 37 -3.08 -18.35 -11.61
C LYS A 37 -3.75 -19.59 -12.19
N THR A 38 -4.32 -20.46 -11.35
CA THR A 38 -5.01 -21.67 -11.84
C THR A 38 -6.18 -21.32 -12.75
N LYS A 39 -7.03 -20.35 -12.34
CA LYS A 39 -8.17 -19.89 -13.15
C LYS A 39 -7.75 -19.26 -14.48
N ALA A 40 -6.64 -18.52 -14.47
CA ALA A 40 -6.08 -17.90 -15.65
C ALA A 40 -5.58 -18.96 -16.65
N ASN A 41 -4.86 -19.96 -16.15
CA ASN A 41 -4.38 -21.10 -16.94
C ASN A 41 -5.53 -21.92 -17.54
N GLU A 42 -6.58 -22.22 -16.77
CA GLU A 42 -7.77 -22.93 -17.26
C GLU A 42 -8.47 -22.19 -18.41
N ARG A 43 -8.49 -20.86 -18.36
CA ARG A 43 -9.08 -20.01 -19.39
C ARG A 43 -8.14 -19.66 -20.54
N GLY A 44 -6.85 -20.04 -20.45
CA GLY A 44 -5.82 -19.64 -21.40
C GLY A 44 -5.51 -18.13 -21.41
N MET A 45 -5.88 -17.40 -20.34
CA MET A 45 -5.71 -15.96 -20.23
C MET A 45 -4.48 -15.65 -19.37
N TRP A 46 -3.71 -14.63 -19.76
CA TRP A 46 -2.64 -14.10 -18.91
C TRP A 46 -3.20 -13.10 -17.89
N VAL A 47 -2.80 -13.25 -16.62
CA VAL A 47 -3.21 -12.36 -15.53
C VAL A 47 -1.98 -11.77 -14.87
N GLU A 48 -2.00 -10.46 -14.62
CA GLU A 48 -1.00 -9.79 -13.81
C GLU A 48 -1.27 -10.01 -12.32
N LEU A 49 -0.41 -10.79 -11.66
CA LEU A 49 -0.54 -11.13 -10.23
C LEU A 49 0.30 -10.23 -9.31
N ARG A 50 1.03 -9.28 -9.89
CA ARG A 50 1.86 -8.34 -9.13
C ARG A 50 0.98 -7.21 -8.60
N LEU A 51 1.25 -6.81 -7.36
CA LEU A 51 0.67 -5.58 -6.82
C LEU A 51 1.25 -4.39 -7.58
N GLN A 52 0.37 -3.62 -8.21
CA GLN A 52 0.72 -2.33 -8.79
C GLN A 52 0.55 -1.23 -7.73
N PRO A 53 1.44 -0.22 -7.70
CA PRO A 53 1.22 0.95 -6.87
C PRO A 53 -0.06 1.66 -7.31
N ALA A 54 -0.56 2.55 -6.45
CA ALA A 54 -1.71 3.38 -6.82
C ALA A 54 -1.40 4.13 -8.12
N ALA A 55 -2.17 3.82 -9.17
CA ALA A 55 -2.05 4.50 -10.45
C ALA A 55 -2.38 6.00 -10.29
N ALA A 56 -1.91 6.81 -11.23
CA ALA A 56 -2.36 8.19 -11.33
C ALA A 56 -3.90 8.21 -11.43
N ARG A 57 -4.53 9.17 -10.77
CA ARG A 57 -5.99 9.34 -10.88
C ARG A 57 -6.33 9.54 -12.35
N GLU A 58 -7.35 8.83 -12.82
CA GLU A 58 -7.84 8.98 -14.18
C GLU A 58 -8.29 10.43 -14.42
N ALA A 59 -8.15 10.90 -15.65
CA ALA A 59 -8.59 12.23 -16.02
C ALA A 59 -10.11 12.33 -15.83
N GLN A 60 -10.55 13.28 -14.99
CA GLN A 60 -11.96 13.51 -14.70
C GLN A 60 -12.37 14.90 -15.17
N LEU A 61 -13.47 14.97 -15.91
CA LEU A 61 -14.09 16.25 -16.27
C LEU A 61 -14.93 16.76 -15.10
N VAL A 62 -14.50 17.83 -14.45
CA VAL A 62 -15.26 18.48 -13.38
C VAL A 62 -16.08 19.62 -13.97
N ARG A 63 -17.42 19.49 -13.90
CA ARG A 63 -18.35 20.52 -14.38
C ARG A 63 -18.86 21.39 -13.23
N THR A 64 -18.64 22.69 -13.30
CA THR A 64 -19.20 23.66 -12.37
C THR A 64 -20.67 23.92 -12.72
N LYS A 65 -21.61 23.35 -11.95
CA LYS A 65 -23.07 23.55 -12.07
C LYS A 65 -23.49 24.96 -11.63
N GLY A 66 -22.89 26.00 -12.19
CA GLY A 66 -23.13 27.41 -11.84
C GLY A 66 -22.46 27.87 -10.53
N LYS A 67 -21.75 27.00 -9.80
CA LYS A 67 -20.88 27.42 -8.69
C LYS A 67 -19.58 27.97 -9.25
N ILE A 68 -19.24 29.21 -8.94
CA ILE A 68 -17.93 29.79 -9.27
C ILE A 68 -16.94 29.31 -8.20
N GLY A 69 -15.74 28.91 -8.61
CA GLY A 69 -14.69 28.48 -7.67
C GLY A 69 -14.39 29.60 -6.66
N SER A 70 -14.35 29.27 -5.37
CA SER A 70 -14.04 30.28 -4.35
C SER A 70 -12.55 30.59 -4.35
N CYS A 71 -12.20 31.87 -4.47
CA CYS A 71 -10.85 32.34 -4.25
C CYS A 71 -10.56 32.30 -2.74
N LYS A 72 -9.47 31.63 -2.34
CA LYS A 72 -9.00 31.62 -0.96
C LYS A 72 -7.79 32.54 -0.85
N SER A 73 -7.89 33.60 -0.05
CA SER A 73 -6.73 34.43 0.28
C SER A 73 -5.82 33.69 1.27
N PRO A 74 -4.49 33.84 1.19
CA PRO A 74 -3.62 33.43 2.28
C PRO A 74 -4.05 34.13 3.57
N PHE A 75 -3.90 33.42 4.70
CA PHE A 75 -4.11 34.00 6.01
C PHE A 75 -2.92 34.90 6.37
N PRO A 76 -3.12 36.09 6.97
CA PRO A 76 -2.02 36.94 7.39
C PRO A 76 -1.16 36.25 8.45
N VAL A 77 0.17 36.37 8.33
CA VAL A 77 1.09 35.95 9.39
C VAL A 77 1.02 36.96 10.52
N THR A 78 0.17 36.70 11.51
CA THR A 78 0.18 37.42 12.77
C THR A 78 1.04 36.63 13.76
N SER A 79 2.04 37.27 14.37
CA SER A 79 2.76 36.69 15.50
C SER A 79 1.79 36.63 16.69
N TRP A 80 1.17 35.47 16.88
CA TRP A 80 0.53 35.14 18.16
C TRP A 80 1.65 34.69 19.09
N LEU A 81 2.37 35.68 19.64
CA LEU A 81 3.36 35.55 20.70
C LEU A 81 2.81 36.27 21.93
#